data_AF-A0A1Z5LGI7-F1
#
_entry.id   AF-A0A1Z5LGI7-F1
#
_cell.length_a   1.000
_cell.length_b   1.000
_cell.length_c   1.000
_cell.angle_alpha   90.00
_cell.angle_beta   90.00
_cell.angle_gamma   90.00
#
_symmetry.space_group_name_H-M   'P 1'
#
loop_
_entity.id
_entity.type
_entity.pdbx_description
1 polymer ?
#
loop_
_entity_poly.entity_id
_entity_poly.type
_entity_poly.pdbx_seq_one_letter_code
_entity_poly.pdbx_strand_id
1 'polypeptide(L)'
;MGRRPTTEPRLRVRLIFAVTVTSCSARWVAVRQDVTVTAKISRTLSTVTAKISRTLSPRFCRGVPDPKIRIFDLGRKKARVDEFPLCVHLISKEFEQISSEALEAGRICANKYLVKTCGKDAFHLRMRLHPFHVIRINKMLSCAGADRLQTGMRGAFGKPQGTVARVHIGQKIMSVRAKEQHKENVIEALRRAKFKFPGRQKVCMSKKWGFTKWEAPDYEAMRADGRLKPDGAYCHYYSGHGPLMRWKKIQKELHGLD
;
A
#
# COMPACT_ATOMS: atom_id res chain seq x y z
N MET A 1 33.43 42.61 32.74
CA MET A 1 33.02 41.78 31.59
C MET A 1 31.54 42.03 31.33
N GLY A 2 31.20 42.29 30.07
CA GLY A 2 30.03 43.07 29.62
C GLY A 2 28.63 42.49 29.90
N ARG A 3 27.63 43.39 29.91
CA ARG A 3 26.19 43.16 30.07
C ARG A 3 25.51 42.83 28.72
N ARG A 4 24.67 41.77 28.71
CA ARG A 4 23.39 41.52 27.94
C ARG A 4 23.44 41.60 26.38
N PRO A 5 22.42 41.16 25.58
CA PRO A 5 21.00 40.89 25.92
C PRO A 5 20.22 39.75 25.19
N THR A 6 19.02 39.45 25.74
CA THR A 6 17.68 39.22 25.13
C THR A 6 17.34 38.08 24.14
N THR A 7 16.39 37.23 24.59
CA THR A 7 15.11 36.73 23.98
C THR A 7 15.06 36.17 22.55
N GLU A 8 14.52 34.94 22.38
CA GLU A 8 13.25 34.64 21.66
C GLU A 8 12.89 33.12 21.66
N PRO A 9 11.61 32.72 21.41
CA PRO A 9 10.94 31.63 22.12
C PRO A 9 10.69 30.35 21.32
N ARG A 10 10.44 29.25 22.05
CA ARG A 10 9.91 27.98 21.53
C ARG A 10 8.55 28.21 20.85
N LEU A 11 8.50 28.05 19.53
CA LEU A 11 7.28 27.93 18.74
C LEU A 11 6.45 26.71 19.17
N ARG A 12 5.58 26.89 20.17
CA ARG A 12 4.34 26.10 20.31
C ARG A 12 3.35 26.68 19.32
N VAL A 13 3.18 26.02 18.18
CA VAL A 13 2.04 26.26 17.30
C VAL A 13 0.78 25.82 18.06
N ARG A 14 0.14 26.77 18.75
CA ARG A 14 -1.26 26.69 19.16
C ARG A 14 -2.08 26.74 17.88
N LEU A 15 -2.54 25.57 17.41
CA LEU A 15 -3.57 25.52 16.40
C LEU A 15 -4.87 25.96 17.06
N ILE A 16 -5.27 27.20 16.80
CA ILE A 16 -6.64 27.67 16.99
C ILE A 16 -7.48 26.93 15.94
N PHE A 17 -8.34 26.04 16.37
CA PHE A 17 -9.53 25.65 15.60
C PHE A 17 -10.73 25.83 16.53
N ALA A 18 -11.27 27.05 16.50
CA ALA A 18 -12.66 27.28 16.84
C ALA A 18 -13.50 26.54 15.80
N VAL A 19 -14.12 25.43 16.20
CA VAL A 19 -15.28 24.87 15.50
C VAL A 19 -16.44 25.04 16.44
N THR A 20 -17.25 26.05 16.11
CA THR A 20 -18.59 26.28 16.62
C THR A 20 -19.40 24.98 16.51
N VAL A 21 -19.92 24.53 17.64
CA VAL A 21 -20.77 23.35 17.76
C VAL A 21 -22.16 23.72 17.26
N THR A 22 -22.45 23.46 15.99
CA THR A 22 -23.82 23.39 15.47
C THR A 22 -24.16 21.95 15.10
N SER A 23 -24.88 21.31 16.03
CA SER A 23 -25.94 20.31 15.79
C SER A 23 -25.82 19.38 14.57
N CYS A 24 -24.77 18.54 14.48
CA CYS A 24 -24.81 17.37 13.58
C CYS A 24 -23.76 16.30 13.93
N SER A 25 -23.90 15.54 15.05
CA SER A 25 -22.82 14.60 15.45
C SER A 25 -23.21 13.44 16.37
N ALA A 26 -24.29 12.70 16.09
CA ALA A 26 -24.49 11.39 16.73
C ALA A 26 -24.07 10.23 15.82
N ARG A 27 -24.43 10.30 14.52
CA ARG A 27 -24.13 9.23 13.55
C ARG A 27 -22.65 9.14 13.15
N TRP A 28 -21.90 10.24 13.25
CA TRP A 28 -20.49 10.30 12.86
C TRP A 28 -19.52 9.81 13.93
N VAL A 29 -19.89 9.89 15.22
CA VAL A 29 -19.02 9.48 16.34
C VAL A 29 -18.99 7.95 16.48
N ALA A 30 -20.14 7.28 16.35
CA ALA A 30 -20.25 5.83 16.44
C ALA A 30 -19.46 5.11 15.32
N VAL A 31 -19.59 5.56 14.07
CA VAL A 31 -18.87 4.96 12.92
C VAL A 31 -17.35 5.12 13.05
N ARG A 32 -16.86 6.23 13.63
CA ARG A 32 -15.43 6.45 13.89
C ARG A 32 -14.89 5.56 15.01
N GLN A 33 -15.67 5.33 16.07
CA GLN A 33 -15.29 4.45 17.17
C GLN A 33 -15.20 2.99 16.69
N ASP A 34 -16.18 2.49 15.94
CA ASP A 34 -16.20 1.10 15.45
C ASP A 34 -14.98 0.76 14.58
N VAL A 35 -14.62 1.61 13.61
CA VAL A 35 -13.47 1.34 12.72
C VAL A 35 -12.15 1.36 13.50
N THR A 36 -11.99 2.28 14.44
CA THR A 36 -10.74 2.41 15.22
C THR A 36 -10.58 1.26 16.22
N VAL A 37 -11.68 0.81 16.84
CA VAL A 37 -11.70 -0.34 17.74
C VAL A 37 -11.43 -1.63 16.96
N THR A 38 -12.08 -1.83 15.81
CA THR A 38 -11.85 -3.01 14.96
C THR A 38 -10.41 -3.08 14.45
N ALA A 39 -9.81 -1.94 14.09
CA ALA A 39 -8.42 -1.86 13.64
C ALA A 39 -7.43 -2.18 14.78
N LYS A 40 -7.70 -1.79 16.02
CA LYS A 40 -6.87 -2.17 17.18
C LYS A 40 -6.98 -3.66 17.50
N ILE A 41 -8.19 -4.21 17.50
CA ILE A 41 -8.45 -5.63 17.83
C ILE A 41 -7.83 -6.56 16.78
N SER A 42 -7.94 -6.21 15.49
CA SER A 42 -7.42 -7.02 14.39
C SER A 42 -5.95 -6.80 14.05
N ARG A 43 -5.27 -5.89 14.76
CA ARG A 43 -3.88 -5.47 14.43
C ARG A 43 -2.88 -6.62 14.53
N THR A 44 -2.97 -7.43 15.57
CA THR A 44 -2.04 -8.56 15.78
C THR A 44 -2.51 -9.79 15.02
N LEU A 45 -1.55 -10.55 14.50
CA LEU A 45 -1.79 -11.84 13.85
C LEU A 45 -1.97 -12.95 14.89
N SER A 46 -2.88 -12.73 15.84
CA SER A 46 -3.20 -13.70 16.90
C SER A 46 -4.32 -14.66 16.51
N THR A 47 -5.08 -14.36 15.45
CA THR A 47 -6.08 -15.30 14.93
C THR A 47 -5.37 -16.41 14.14
N VAL A 48 -4.97 -17.44 14.87
CA VAL A 48 -4.69 -18.78 14.34
C VAL A 48 -6.00 -19.32 13.78
N THR A 49 -6.38 -18.88 12.57
CA THR A 49 -6.94 -19.85 11.64
C THR A 49 -5.79 -20.81 11.35
N ALA A 50 -5.85 -21.96 12.02
CA ALA A 50 -4.85 -23.00 12.06
C ALA A 50 -4.28 -23.34 10.67
N LYS A 51 -2.97 -23.59 10.67
CA LYS A 51 -2.17 -24.13 9.56
C LYS A 51 -2.11 -23.26 8.32
N ILE A 52 -0.97 -23.37 7.65
CA ILE A 52 -0.77 -23.06 6.24
C ILE A 52 -1.84 -23.82 5.45
N SER A 53 -3.03 -23.26 5.35
CA SER A 53 -4.04 -23.65 4.40
C SER A 53 -3.99 -22.61 3.30
N ARG A 54 -3.39 -23.02 2.18
CA ARG A 54 -3.58 -22.37 0.89
C ARG A 54 -5.07 -22.05 0.78
N THR A 55 -5.40 -20.76 0.75
CA THR A 55 -6.71 -20.22 0.33
C THR A 55 -7.91 -21.02 0.86
N LEU A 56 -8.48 -20.60 2.00
CA LEU A 56 -9.86 -20.97 2.31
C LEU A 56 -10.70 -20.58 1.08
N SER A 57 -11.15 -21.58 0.34
CA SER A 57 -11.86 -21.38 -0.92
C SER A 57 -13.05 -20.45 -0.69
N PRO A 58 -13.32 -19.45 -1.56
CA PRO A 58 -14.47 -18.54 -1.44
C PRO A 58 -15.82 -19.26 -1.30
N ARG A 59 -15.85 -20.57 -1.59
CA ARG A 59 -17.00 -21.46 -1.43
C ARG A 59 -17.54 -21.54 0.00
N PHE A 60 -16.68 -21.45 1.03
CA PHE A 60 -17.06 -21.62 2.44
C PHE A 60 -17.39 -20.31 3.16
N CYS A 61 -16.72 -19.22 2.82
CA CYS A 61 -17.00 -17.88 3.37
C CYS A 61 -17.98 -17.15 2.47
N ARG A 62 -19.29 -17.40 2.66
CA ARG A 62 -20.35 -16.66 1.98
C ARG A 62 -20.66 -15.35 2.70
N GLY A 63 -21.09 -14.33 1.95
CA GLY A 63 -21.49 -13.03 2.49
C GLY A 63 -20.32 -12.16 2.97
N VAL A 64 -19.12 -12.35 2.43
CA VAL A 64 -17.96 -11.49 2.71
C VAL A 64 -18.17 -10.14 1.99
N PRO A 65 -18.03 -9.00 2.68
CA PRO A 65 -18.12 -7.71 2.03
C PRO A 65 -16.91 -7.45 1.13
N ASP A 66 -17.16 -6.80 0.00
CA ASP A 66 -16.10 -6.45 -0.95
C ASP A 66 -15.05 -5.52 -0.31
N PRO A 67 -13.75 -5.69 -0.63
CA PRO A 67 -12.69 -4.83 -0.12
C PRO A 67 -12.90 -3.38 -0.56
N LYS A 68 -12.61 -2.44 0.34
CA LYS A 68 -12.78 -1.01 0.04
C LYS A 68 -11.84 -0.53 -1.07
N ILE A 69 -10.63 -1.06 -1.11
CA ILE A 69 -9.67 -0.80 -2.19
C ILE A 69 -10.04 -1.63 -3.42
N ARG A 70 -10.36 -0.95 -4.52
CA ARG A 70 -10.65 -1.58 -5.83
C ARG A 70 -9.57 -1.32 -6.88
N ILE A 71 -8.85 -0.20 -6.76
CA ILE A 71 -7.84 0.23 -7.73
C ILE A 71 -6.47 0.18 -7.06
N PHE A 72 -5.58 -0.67 -7.57
CA PHE A 72 -4.24 -0.86 -7.01
C PHE A 72 -3.17 -0.03 -7.72
N ASP A 73 -3.36 0.28 -9.00
CA ASP A 73 -2.42 1.02 -9.84
C ASP A 73 -2.98 2.39 -10.22
N LEU A 74 -2.16 3.44 -10.07
CA LEU A 74 -2.50 4.85 -10.30
C LEU A 74 -1.42 5.59 -11.08
N GLY A 75 -1.81 6.74 -11.63
CA GLY A 75 -0.96 7.52 -12.51
C GLY A 75 -0.83 6.85 -13.88
N ARG A 76 0.34 6.99 -14.51
CA ARG A 76 0.58 6.49 -15.86
C ARG A 76 1.02 5.02 -15.85
N LYS A 77 0.07 4.11 -15.64
CA LYS A 77 0.31 2.65 -15.59
C LYS A 77 0.83 2.06 -16.90
N LYS A 78 0.50 2.68 -18.04
CA LYS A 78 0.97 2.27 -19.39
C LYS A 78 2.32 2.87 -19.79
N ALA A 79 2.95 3.68 -18.93
CA ALA A 79 4.26 4.25 -19.21
C ALA A 79 5.31 3.16 -19.42
N ARG A 80 6.27 3.43 -20.32
CA ARG A 80 7.36 2.51 -20.62
C ARG A 80 8.27 2.33 -19.40
N VAL A 81 8.94 1.19 -19.29
CA VAL A 81 9.92 0.93 -18.20
C VAL A 81 11.01 1.98 -18.18
N ASP A 82 11.48 2.40 -19.35
CA ASP A 82 12.62 3.30 -19.50
C ASP A 82 12.31 4.74 -19.07
N GLU A 83 11.03 5.11 -19.00
CA GLU A 83 10.62 6.46 -18.64
C GLU A 83 10.70 6.74 -17.13
N PHE A 84 10.61 5.70 -16.30
CA PHE A 84 10.56 5.80 -14.84
C PHE A 84 11.64 4.96 -14.15
N PRO A 85 12.89 5.45 -14.11
CA PRO A 85 14.01 4.76 -13.47
C PRO A 85 13.91 4.73 -11.94
N LEU A 86 13.44 5.83 -11.32
CA LEU A 86 13.41 5.95 -9.87
C LEU A 86 12.34 5.03 -9.28
N CYS A 87 12.68 4.30 -8.22
CA CYS A 87 11.70 3.57 -7.42
C CYS A 87 11.84 3.83 -5.92
N VAL A 88 10.72 4.14 -5.28
CA VAL A 88 10.63 4.34 -3.83
C VAL A 88 9.55 3.42 -3.26
N HIS A 89 9.86 2.79 -2.13
CA HIS A 89 9.00 1.83 -1.45
C HIS A 89 8.62 2.31 -0.05
N LEU A 90 7.38 2.04 0.35
CA LEU A 90 6.94 2.07 1.73
C LEU A 90 6.95 0.64 2.27
N ILE A 91 7.74 0.39 3.30
CA ILE A 91 8.00 -0.94 3.86
C ILE A 91 7.48 -0.99 5.30
N SER A 92 6.80 -2.08 5.67
CA SER A 92 6.42 -2.33 7.07
C SER A 92 7.60 -2.89 7.86
N LYS A 93 7.81 -2.41 9.10
CA LYS A 93 8.77 -2.98 10.06
C LYS A 93 8.09 -3.86 11.11
N GLU A 94 6.77 -4.00 11.06
CA GLU A 94 6.00 -4.76 12.02
C GLU A 94 5.26 -5.90 11.32
N PHE A 95 4.99 -6.95 12.09
CA PHE A 95 4.11 -8.05 11.68
C PHE A 95 2.68 -7.70 12.11
N GLU A 96 1.85 -7.28 11.16
CA GLU A 96 0.52 -6.74 11.47
C GLU A 96 -0.48 -6.99 10.34
N GLN A 97 -1.76 -6.80 10.66
CA GLN A 97 -2.83 -6.80 9.67
C GLN A 97 -3.20 -5.35 9.32
N ILE A 98 -3.24 -5.04 8.03
CA ILE A 98 -3.63 -3.73 7.51
C ILE A 98 -5.01 -3.85 6.89
N SER A 99 -5.94 -3.01 7.33
CA SER A 99 -7.31 -3.05 6.84
C SER A 99 -7.47 -2.51 5.42
N SER A 100 -8.48 -2.99 4.69
CA SER A 100 -8.76 -2.51 3.33
C SER A 100 -9.06 -1.00 3.29
N GLU A 101 -9.62 -0.43 4.36
CA GLU A 101 -9.88 1.00 4.51
C GLU A 101 -8.59 1.79 4.68
N ALA A 102 -7.62 1.28 5.46
CA ALA A 102 -6.32 1.90 5.64
C ALA A 102 -5.51 1.90 4.33
N LEU A 103 -5.57 0.80 3.55
CA LEU A 103 -4.95 0.72 2.22
C LEU A 103 -5.54 1.78 1.27
N GLU A 104 -6.87 1.94 1.26
CA GLU A 104 -7.52 2.94 0.42
C GLU A 104 -7.20 4.38 0.86
N ALA A 105 -7.19 4.65 2.18
CA ALA A 105 -6.81 5.96 2.71
C ALA A 105 -5.36 6.33 2.40
N GLY A 106 -4.42 5.38 2.54
CA GLY A 106 -3.02 5.56 2.20
C GLY A 106 -2.82 5.85 0.71
N ARG A 107 -3.52 5.11 -0.15
CA ARG A 107 -3.53 5.27 -1.61
C ARG A 107 -4.02 6.66 -2.03
N ILE A 108 -5.18 7.10 -1.51
CA ILE A 108 -5.75 8.42 -1.80
C ILE A 108 -4.80 9.53 -1.34
N CYS A 109 -4.23 9.39 -0.15
CA CYS A 109 -3.33 10.38 0.43
C CYS A 109 -2.07 10.59 -0.42
N ALA A 110 -1.40 9.51 -0.84
CA ALA A 110 -0.23 9.58 -1.70
C ALA A 110 -0.58 10.17 -3.08
N ASN A 111 -1.66 9.67 -3.70
CA ASN A 111 -2.06 10.11 -5.03
C ASN A 111 -2.45 11.60 -5.07
N LYS A 112 -3.21 12.08 -4.08
CA LYS A 112 -3.64 13.49 -4.02
C LYS A 112 -2.43 14.44 -3.96
N TYR A 113 -1.39 14.07 -3.22
CA TYR A 113 -0.17 14.87 -3.15
C TYR A 113 0.62 14.84 -4.47
N LEU A 114 0.87 13.65 -5.02
CA LEU A 114 1.66 13.50 -6.25
C LEU A 114 1.00 14.16 -7.47
N VAL A 115 -0.32 14.05 -7.60
CA VAL A 115 -1.06 14.73 -8.69
C VAL A 115 -0.94 16.25 -8.56
N LYS A 116 -0.95 16.79 -7.33
CA LYS A 116 -0.82 18.23 -7.10
C LYS A 116 0.60 18.74 -7.40
N THR A 117 1.64 17.99 -7.06
CA THR A 117 3.03 18.49 -7.16
C THR A 117 3.72 18.14 -8.48
N CYS A 118 3.47 16.94 -9.02
CA CYS A 118 4.20 16.41 -10.17
C CYS A 118 3.31 16.28 -11.42
N GLY A 119 2.00 16.31 -11.25
CA GLY A 119 1.04 15.98 -12.31
C GLY A 119 0.78 14.47 -12.42
N LYS A 120 -0.35 14.11 -13.03
CA LYS A 120 -0.85 12.72 -13.10
C LYS A 120 0.05 11.79 -13.93
N ASP A 121 0.75 12.33 -14.92
CA ASP A 121 1.50 11.55 -15.90
C ASP A 121 2.97 11.31 -15.53
N ALA A 122 3.44 11.92 -14.45
CA ALA A 122 4.86 11.88 -14.05
C ALA A 122 5.22 10.69 -13.14
N PHE A 123 4.23 9.89 -12.70
CA PHE A 123 4.45 8.78 -11.79
C PHE A 123 3.54 7.59 -12.09
N HIS A 124 3.95 6.43 -11.59
CA HIS A 124 3.12 5.24 -11.48
C HIS A 124 3.20 4.71 -10.04
N LEU A 125 2.06 4.73 -9.35
CA LEU A 125 1.91 4.30 -7.97
C LEU A 125 1.17 2.97 -7.93
N ARG A 126 1.73 2.00 -7.22
CA ARG A 126 1.18 0.65 -7.08
C ARG A 126 1.08 0.23 -5.62
N MET A 127 -0.11 -0.15 -5.20
CA MET A 127 -0.34 -0.89 -3.96
C MET A 127 0.02 -2.35 -4.20
N ARG A 128 0.98 -2.88 -3.43
CA ARG A 128 1.45 -4.26 -3.56
C ARG A 128 0.69 -5.24 -2.67
N LEU A 129 0.03 -4.73 -1.64
CA LEU A 129 -0.76 -5.53 -0.72
C LEU A 129 -2.19 -5.68 -1.23
N HIS A 130 -2.68 -6.91 -1.23
CA HIS A 130 -4.07 -7.25 -1.51
C HIS A 130 -4.74 -7.80 -0.25
N PRO A 131 -5.93 -7.30 0.13
CA PRO A 131 -6.63 -7.75 1.32
C PRO A 131 -7.45 -9.02 1.02
N PHE A 132 -6.84 -10.19 1.25
CA PHE A 132 -7.51 -11.48 1.07
C PHE A 132 -8.04 -12.08 2.38
N HIS A 133 -7.52 -11.64 3.53
CA HIS A 133 -7.92 -12.20 4.80
C HIS A 133 -9.24 -11.58 5.26
N VAL A 134 -10.20 -12.39 5.70
CA VAL A 134 -11.50 -11.92 6.17
C VAL A 134 -11.51 -11.90 7.70
N ILE A 135 -11.83 -10.74 8.26
CA ILE A 135 -12.08 -10.58 9.70
C ILE A 135 -13.53 -10.96 9.97
N ARG A 136 -13.73 -11.66 11.08
CA ARG A 136 -15.05 -11.99 11.63
C ARG A 136 -15.30 -11.21 12.91
N ILE A 137 -16.55 -10.80 13.12
CA ILE A 137 -16.99 -10.14 14.34
C ILE A 137 -18.22 -10.88 14.87
N ASN A 138 -18.18 -11.26 16.15
CA ASN A 138 -19.38 -11.60 16.91
C ASN A 138 -19.95 -10.29 17.45
N LYS A 139 -20.99 -9.76 16.81
CA LYS A 139 -21.53 -8.43 17.15
C LYS A 139 -22.34 -8.53 18.43
N MET A 140 -21.86 -7.86 19.49
CA MET A 140 -22.65 -7.62 20.70
C MET A 140 -23.68 -6.52 20.42
N LEU A 141 -24.94 -6.78 20.73
CA LEU A 141 -26.01 -5.78 20.63
C LEU A 141 -26.01 -4.93 21.90
N SER A 142 -25.91 -3.61 21.75
CA SER A 142 -25.92 -2.68 22.89
C SER A 142 -27.31 -2.06 23.15
N CYS A 143 -28.37 -2.60 22.53
CA CYS A 143 -29.73 -2.08 22.68
C CYS A 143 -30.37 -2.54 24.00
N ALA A 144 -31.30 -1.76 24.57
CA ALA A 144 -32.08 -2.19 25.73
C ALA A 144 -32.86 -3.48 25.38
N GLY A 145 -32.81 -4.49 26.26
CA GLY A 145 -33.38 -5.81 25.98
C GLY A 145 -32.53 -6.70 25.06
N ALA A 146 -31.27 -6.34 24.77
CA ALA A 146 -30.36 -7.14 23.95
C ALA A 146 -30.16 -8.58 24.45
N ASP A 147 -30.27 -8.81 25.76
CA ASP A 147 -30.18 -10.13 26.38
C ASP A 147 -31.20 -11.13 25.80
N ARG A 148 -32.37 -10.64 25.37
CA ARG A 148 -33.41 -11.47 24.75
C ARG A 148 -33.15 -11.78 23.27
N LEU A 149 -32.37 -10.94 22.60
CA LEU A 149 -32.14 -10.98 21.15
C LEU A 149 -30.79 -11.60 20.78
N GLN A 150 -29.89 -11.74 21.74
CA GLN A 150 -28.54 -12.27 21.52
C GLN A 150 -28.24 -13.42 22.47
N THR A 151 -27.63 -14.48 21.95
CA THR A 151 -27.19 -15.64 22.73
C THR A 151 -25.87 -15.42 23.49
N GLY A 152 -25.45 -14.16 23.69
CA GLY A 152 -24.16 -13.78 24.25
C GLY A 152 -22.98 -14.43 23.49
N MET A 153 -22.23 -15.29 24.19
CA MET A 153 -21.07 -16.01 23.66
C MET A 153 -21.37 -17.45 23.18
N ARG A 154 -22.63 -17.91 23.29
CA ARG A 154 -23.02 -19.22 22.73
C ARG A 154 -22.99 -19.14 21.21
N GLY A 155 -22.16 -19.98 20.56
CA GLY A 155 -21.96 -19.95 19.11
C GLY A 155 -21.11 -18.77 18.62
N ALA A 156 -20.03 -18.42 19.35
CA ALA A 156 -19.21 -17.22 19.13
C ALA A 156 -18.46 -17.11 17.77
N PHE A 157 -18.72 -17.99 16.80
CA PHE A 157 -18.13 -17.86 15.47
C PHE A 157 -18.76 -16.66 14.74
N GLY A 158 -18.00 -15.57 14.67
CA GLY A 158 -18.46 -14.30 14.13
C GLY A 158 -18.80 -14.34 12.63
N LYS A 159 -19.59 -13.36 12.21
CA LYS A 159 -19.90 -13.11 10.79
C LYS A 159 -18.76 -12.31 10.13
N PRO A 160 -18.48 -12.51 8.83
CA PRO A 160 -17.47 -11.71 8.14
C PRO A 160 -17.87 -10.23 8.10
N GLN A 161 -16.97 -9.33 8.50
CA GLN A 161 -17.22 -7.89 8.56
C GLN A 161 -16.34 -7.08 7.60
N GLY A 162 -15.11 -7.53 7.34
CA GLY A 162 -14.17 -6.77 6.53
C GLY A 162 -13.00 -7.61 6.06
N THR A 163 -12.24 -7.06 5.11
CA THR A 163 -11.05 -7.69 4.55
C THR A 163 -9.78 -6.94 4.92
N VAL A 164 -8.70 -7.69 5.15
CA VAL A 164 -7.41 -7.18 5.58
C VAL A 164 -6.27 -7.88 4.85
N ALA A 165 -5.16 -7.15 4.71
CA ALA A 165 -3.90 -7.67 4.19
C ALA A 165 -3.01 -8.04 5.38
N ARG A 166 -2.51 -9.27 5.39
CA ARG A 166 -1.50 -9.72 6.35
C ARG A 166 -0.12 -9.29 5.84
N VAL A 167 0.65 -8.60 6.67
CA VAL A 167 1.92 -7.99 6.27
C VAL A 167 3.06 -8.54 7.11
N HIS A 168 4.12 -8.96 6.45
CA HIS A 168 5.38 -9.39 7.05
C HIS A 168 6.36 -8.25 7.25
N ILE A 169 7.29 -8.43 8.18
CA ILE A 169 8.41 -7.50 8.39
C ILE A 169 9.23 -7.44 7.10
N GLY A 170 9.50 -6.23 6.61
CA GLY A 170 10.23 -6.02 5.36
C GLY A 170 9.36 -6.10 4.10
N GLN A 171 8.07 -6.43 4.22
CA GLN A 171 7.16 -6.47 3.08
C GLN A 171 6.80 -5.05 2.61
N LYS A 172 6.83 -4.85 1.29
CA LYS A 172 6.51 -3.59 0.63
C LYS A 172 4.99 -3.41 0.59
N ILE A 173 4.48 -2.33 1.18
CA ILE A 173 3.06 -1.95 1.19
C ILE A 173 2.72 -1.28 -0.15
N MET A 174 3.46 -0.22 -0.47
CA MET A 174 3.24 0.64 -1.62
C MET A 174 4.55 0.90 -2.33
N SER A 175 4.51 1.04 -3.65
CA SER A 175 5.67 1.34 -4.48
C SER A 175 5.32 2.42 -5.48
N VAL A 176 6.23 3.35 -5.67
CA VAL A 176 6.09 4.42 -6.66
C VAL A 176 7.29 4.34 -7.57
N ARG A 177 7.05 4.40 -8.87
CA ARG A 177 8.09 4.70 -9.86
C ARG A 177 7.83 6.06 -10.49
N ALA A 178 8.87 6.83 -10.71
CA ALA A 178 8.77 8.19 -11.25
C ALA A 178 10.07 8.56 -11.97
N LYS A 179 10.11 9.78 -12.51
CA LYS A 179 11.37 10.41 -12.95
C LYS A 179 12.18 10.86 -11.74
N GLU A 180 13.50 10.93 -11.90
CA GLU A 180 14.42 11.30 -10.81
C GLU A 180 14.18 12.72 -10.29
N GLN A 181 13.70 13.62 -11.16
CA GLN A 181 13.31 15.00 -10.83
C GLN A 181 12.29 15.09 -9.68
N HIS A 182 11.46 14.06 -9.47
CA HIS A 182 10.39 14.07 -8.48
C HIS A 182 10.71 13.26 -7.21
N LYS A 183 11.99 12.93 -6.99
CA LYS A 183 12.45 12.11 -5.87
C LYS A 183 11.94 12.59 -4.51
N GLU A 184 12.11 13.86 -4.20
CA GLU A 184 11.73 14.45 -2.90
C GLU A 184 10.21 14.43 -2.71
N ASN A 185 9.46 14.78 -3.76
CA ASN A 185 8.00 14.75 -3.75
C ASN A 185 7.46 13.32 -3.53
N VAL A 186 8.11 12.31 -4.12
CA VAL A 186 7.72 10.91 -3.89
C VAL A 186 8.00 10.46 -2.45
N ILE A 187 9.13 10.86 -1.87
CA ILE A 187 9.44 10.56 -0.46
C ILE A 187 8.41 11.22 0.47
N GLU A 188 8.05 12.47 0.21
CA GLU A 188 7.05 13.20 0.99
C GLU A 188 5.65 12.59 0.84
N ALA A 189 5.26 12.16 -0.36
CA ALA A 189 4.00 11.45 -0.60
C ALA A 189 3.89 10.19 0.26
N LEU A 190 4.96 9.39 0.29
CA LEU A 190 5.01 8.15 1.07
C LEU A 190 5.10 8.42 2.58
N ARG A 191 5.73 9.53 3.00
CA ARG A 191 5.71 9.98 4.40
C ARG A 191 4.29 10.36 4.84
N ARG A 192 3.51 11.00 3.98
CA ARG A 192 2.09 11.32 4.28
C ARG A 192 1.23 10.05 4.34
N ALA A 193 1.45 9.10 3.44
CA ALA A 193 0.74 7.83 3.44
C ALA A 193 1.09 6.96 4.66
N LYS A 194 2.33 7.02 5.16
CA LYS A 194 2.77 6.33 6.39
C LYS A 194 1.83 6.59 7.57
N PHE A 195 1.32 7.81 7.74
CA PHE A 195 0.40 8.14 8.83
C PHE A 195 -0.98 7.46 8.75
N LYS A 196 -1.32 6.84 7.60
CA LYS A 196 -2.58 6.10 7.43
C LYS A 196 -2.46 4.63 7.83
N PHE A 197 -1.23 4.13 8.00
CA PHE A 197 -0.98 2.75 8.39
C PHE A 197 -0.71 2.67 9.89
N PRO A 198 -1.21 1.61 10.57
CA PRO A 198 -0.83 1.31 11.95
C PRO A 198 0.65 0.92 12.01
N GLY A 199 1.31 1.01 13.16
CA GLY A 199 2.69 0.51 13.32
C GLY A 199 3.78 1.42 12.74
N ARG A 200 4.95 0.83 12.51
CA ARG A 200 6.17 1.53 12.05
C ARG A 200 6.50 1.20 10.61
N GLN A 201 6.35 2.19 9.73
CA GLN A 201 6.82 2.09 8.34
C GLN A 201 8.12 2.85 8.10
N LYS A 202 8.90 2.37 7.13
CA LYS A 202 10.10 3.04 6.61
C LYS A 202 9.92 3.31 5.12
N VAL A 203 10.26 4.53 4.71
CA VAL A 203 10.39 4.89 3.29
C VAL A 203 11.81 4.54 2.88
N CYS A 204 11.95 3.75 1.81
CA CYS A 204 13.24 3.30 1.29
C CYS A 204 13.31 3.60 -0.21
N MET A 205 14.43 4.15 -0.65
CA MET A 205 14.76 4.24 -2.08
C MET A 205 15.33 2.92 -2.53
N SER A 206 14.84 2.40 -3.65
CA SER A 206 15.33 1.16 -4.25
C SER A 206 16.53 1.47 -5.14
N LYS A 207 17.51 0.55 -5.20
CA LYS A 207 18.59 0.56 -6.20
C LYS A 207 18.14 0.00 -7.56
N LYS A 208 16.93 -0.57 -7.61
CA LYS A 208 16.38 -1.21 -8.79
C LYS A 208 15.78 -0.21 -9.76
N TRP A 209 15.84 -0.54 -11.06
CA TRP A 209 15.21 0.25 -12.10
C TRP A 209 13.68 0.11 -12.05
N GLY A 210 12.99 1.15 -11.63
CA GLY A 210 11.53 1.18 -11.56
C GLY A 210 10.94 -0.02 -10.81
N PHE A 211 10.04 -0.76 -11.46
CA PHE A 211 9.42 -1.96 -10.90
C PHE A 211 10.09 -3.28 -11.34
N THR A 212 11.25 -3.21 -11.97
CA THR A 212 11.98 -4.39 -12.43
C THR A 212 12.67 -5.11 -11.27
N LYS A 213 13.25 -6.27 -11.59
CA LYS A 213 14.00 -7.09 -10.62
C LYS A 213 15.48 -6.69 -10.53
N TRP A 214 15.99 -6.01 -11.55
CA TRP A 214 17.41 -5.70 -11.78
C TRP A 214 17.82 -4.38 -11.12
N GLU A 215 19.10 -4.26 -10.79
CA GLU A 215 19.68 -2.98 -10.37
C GLU A 215 19.81 -2.03 -11.56
N ALA A 216 19.91 -0.72 -11.30
CA ALA A 216 20.01 0.28 -12.37
C ALA A 216 21.19 0.07 -13.35
N PRO A 217 22.44 -0.14 -12.92
CA PRO A 217 23.56 -0.33 -13.85
C PRO A 217 23.44 -1.63 -14.65
N ASP A 218 23.01 -2.71 -14.00
CA ASP A 218 22.81 -4.01 -14.65
C ASP A 218 21.70 -3.94 -15.72
N TYR A 219 20.64 -3.15 -15.45
CA TYR A 219 19.55 -2.95 -16.40
C TYR A 219 20.04 -2.24 -17.66
N GLU A 220 20.88 -1.22 -17.53
CA GLU A 220 21.45 -0.49 -18.65
C GLU A 220 22.38 -1.37 -19.49
N ALA A 221 23.27 -2.14 -18.85
CA ALA A 221 24.15 -3.09 -19.53
C ALA A 221 23.35 -4.17 -20.29
N MET A 222 22.41 -4.85 -19.63
CA MET A 222 21.58 -5.88 -20.26
C MET A 222 20.67 -5.33 -21.37
N ARG A 223 20.31 -4.05 -21.31
CA ARG A 223 19.56 -3.37 -22.37
C ARG A 223 20.45 -3.03 -23.55
N ALA A 224 21.68 -2.59 -23.31
CA ALA A 224 22.68 -2.37 -24.36
C ALA A 224 23.05 -3.68 -25.09
N ASP A 225 23.18 -4.77 -24.34
CA ASP A 225 23.40 -6.13 -24.89
C ASP A 225 22.19 -6.70 -25.66
N GLY A 226 21.03 -6.03 -25.62
CA GLY A 226 19.79 -6.52 -26.24
C GLY A 226 19.13 -7.71 -25.51
N ARG A 227 19.63 -8.09 -24.32
CA ARG A 227 19.07 -9.18 -23.50
C ARG A 227 17.75 -8.80 -22.84
N LEU A 228 17.52 -7.50 -22.62
CA LEU A 228 16.27 -6.96 -22.11
C LEU A 228 15.51 -6.20 -23.20
N LYS A 229 14.31 -6.68 -23.55
CA LYS A 229 13.39 -5.97 -24.43
C LYS A 229 12.31 -5.27 -23.61
N PRO A 230 12.13 -3.94 -23.73
CA PRO A 230 11.06 -3.24 -23.06
C PRO A 230 9.70 -3.64 -23.67
N ASP A 231 8.76 -4.06 -22.83
CA ASP A 231 7.38 -4.41 -23.20
C ASP A 231 6.39 -3.57 -22.39
N GLY A 232 6.18 -2.35 -22.86
CA GLY A 232 5.36 -1.35 -22.18
C GLY A 232 5.85 -1.12 -20.75
N ALA A 233 5.01 -1.41 -19.77
CA ALA A 233 5.29 -1.16 -18.36
C ALA A 233 6.27 -2.16 -17.70
N TYR A 234 6.57 -3.27 -18.36
CA TYR A 234 7.52 -4.29 -17.90
C TYR A 234 8.59 -4.55 -18.96
N CYS A 235 9.56 -5.40 -18.64
CA CYS A 235 10.63 -5.81 -19.54
C CYS A 235 10.63 -7.33 -19.67
N HIS A 236 10.78 -7.83 -20.88
CA HIS A 236 11.05 -9.25 -21.13
C HIS A 236 12.55 -9.48 -21.10
N TYR A 237 12.95 -10.49 -20.34
CA TYR A 237 14.32 -10.95 -20.30
C TYR A 237 14.45 -12.16 -21.22
N TYR A 238 15.36 -12.07 -22.18
CA TYR A 238 15.73 -13.19 -23.03
C TYR A 238 16.79 -14.04 -22.33
N SER A 239 16.42 -15.26 -21.96
CA SER A 239 17.35 -16.24 -21.42
C SER A 239 18.22 -16.83 -22.51
N GLY A 240 19.47 -17.16 -22.18
CA GLY A 240 20.33 -18.02 -23.01
C GLY A 240 19.92 -19.50 -23.00
N HIS A 241 18.83 -19.84 -22.31
CA HIS A 241 18.31 -21.19 -22.18
C HIS A 241 16.91 -21.30 -22.80
N GLY A 242 16.61 -22.45 -23.40
CA GLY A 242 15.34 -22.76 -24.06
C GLY A 242 15.55 -23.39 -25.45
N PRO A 243 14.46 -23.61 -26.21
CA PRO A 243 14.55 -24.18 -27.56
C PRO A 243 15.44 -23.32 -28.47
N LEU A 244 16.43 -23.96 -29.12
CA LEU A 244 17.45 -23.28 -29.94
C LEU A 244 16.83 -22.43 -31.06
N MET A 245 15.70 -22.88 -31.65
CA MET A 245 14.96 -22.12 -32.67
C MET A 245 14.53 -20.74 -32.17
N ARG A 246 14.07 -20.64 -30.92
CA ARG A 246 13.66 -19.36 -30.32
C ARG A 246 14.85 -18.45 -30.10
N TRP A 247 15.98 -19.01 -29.65
CA TRP A 247 17.22 -18.26 -29.47
C TRP A 247 17.75 -17.71 -30.80
N LYS A 248 17.82 -18.55 -31.85
CA LYS A 248 18.23 -18.13 -33.21
C LYS A 248 17.36 -16.98 -33.73
N LYS A 249 16.03 -17.06 -33.54
CA LYS A 249 15.11 -15.98 -33.93
C LYS A 249 15.42 -14.67 -33.20
N ILE A 250 15.67 -14.73 -31.89
CA ILE A 250 16.01 -13.54 -31.09
C ILE A 250 17.34 -12.95 -31.56
N GLN A 251 18.37 -13.76 -31.82
CA GLN A 251 19.65 -13.27 -32.33
C GLN A 251 19.52 -12.62 -33.72
N LYS A 252 18.73 -13.23 -34.62
CA LYS A 252 18.38 -12.63 -35.92
C LYS A 252 17.72 -11.26 -35.76
N GLU A 253 16.68 -11.16 -34.92
CA GLU A 253 16.01 -9.89 -34.60
C GLU A 253 16.97 -8.84 -34.01
N LEU A 254 17.93 -9.25 -33.18
CA LEU A 254 18.93 -8.35 -32.58
C LEU A 254 19.95 -7.83 -33.59
N HIS A 255 20.36 -8.67 -34.56
CA HIS A 255 21.33 -8.31 -35.60
C HIS A 255 20.69 -7.71 -36.86
N GLY A 256 19.36 -7.56 -36.91
CA GLY A 256 18.64 -7.00 -38.07
C GLY A 256 18.71 -7.89 -39.32
N LEU A 257 18.90 -9.20 -39.14
CA LEU A 257 18.94 -10.19 -40.21
C LEU A 257 17.56 -10.85 -40.29
N ASP A 258 16.65 -10.24 -41.06
CA ASP A 258 15.33 -10.81 -41.35
C ASP A 258 15.44 -12.09 -42.21
#